data_AF-A0A973SC08-F1
#
_entry.id   AF-A0A973SC08-F1
#
_cell.length_a   1.000
_cell.length_b   1.000
_cell.length_c   1.000
_cell.angle_alpha   90.00
_cell.angle_beta   90.00
_cell.angle_gamma   90.00
#
_symmetry.space_group_name_H-M   'P 1'
#
loop_
_entity.id
_entity.type
_entity.pdbx_description
1 polymer ?
#
loop_
_entity_poly.entity_id
_entity_poly.type
_entity_poly.pdbx_seq_one_letter_code
_entity_poly.pdbx_strand_id
1 'polypeptide(L)' 'MLVTGAVLVGLNQADDHHVNNIKIGIKLAILVVILGLVYVKRDDEKVDKGLFALVGLLTTANIFIAVLWT' A
#
# COMPACT_ATOMS: atom_id res chain seq x y z
N MET A 1 1.90 -7.62 4.57
CA MET A 1 2.54 -6.33 4.20
C MET A 1 1.97 -5.16 4.99
N LEU A 2 0.64 -4.99 5.17
CA LEU A 2 0.08 -3.85 5.93
C LEU A 2 0.51 -3.86 7.40
N VAL A 3 0.22 -4.95 8.11
CA VAL A 3 0.62 -5.13 9.53
C VAL A 3 2.13 -5.03 9.67
N THR A 4 2.88 -5.74 8.83
CA THR A 4 4.34 -5.75 8.83
C THR A 4 4.92 -4.34 8.61
N GLY A 5 4.36 -3.56 7.68
CA GLY A 5 4.77 -2.18 7.43
C GLY A 5 4.46 -1.22 8.58
N ALA A 6 3.29 -1.35 9.20
CA ALA A 6 2.92 -0.57 10.38
C ALA A 6 3.84 -0.86 11.57
N VAL A 7 4.19 -2.15 11.78
CA VAL A 7 5.16 -2.56 12.80
C VAL A 7 6.53 -1.95 12.51
N LEU A 8 7.02 -2.03 11.27
CA LEU A 8 8.33 -1.44 10.91
C LEU A 8 8.36 0.08 11.12
N VAL A 9 7.27 0.80 10.81
CA VAL A 9 7.16 2.23 11.11
C VAL A 9 7.16 2.49 12.62
N GLY A 10 6.45 1.67 13.39
CA GLY A 10 6.41 1.76 14.85
C GLY A 10 7.78 1.55 15.49
N LEU A 11 8.50 0.52 15.06
CA LEU A 11 9.88 0.25 15.50
C LEU A 11 10.82 1.39 15.13
N ASN A 12 10.73 1.91 13.89
CA ASN A 12 11.57 3.02 13.45
C ASN A 12 11.34 4.30 14.27
N GLN A 13 10.09 4.56 14.68
CA GLN A 13 9.78 5.67 15.60
C GLN A 13 10.23 5.38 17.04
N ALA A 14 10.18 4.13 17.50
CA ALA A 14 10.65 3.74 18.82
C ALA A 14 12.18 3.88 18.95
N ASP A 15 12.91 3.79 17.84
CA ASP A 15 14.35 4.06 17.74
C ASP A 15 14.68 5.55 17.54
N ASP A 16 13.74 6.47 17.81
CA ASP A 16 13.89 7.94 17.65
C ASP A 16 14.23 8.43 16.23
N HIS A 17 14.05 7.61 15.19
CA HIS A 17 14.24 8.07 13.82
C HIS A 17 13.07 8.94 13.35
N HIS A 18 13.41 10.01 12.62
CA HIS A 18 12.40 10.83 11.96
C HIS A 18 11.71 10.06 10.84
N VAL A 19 10.39 9.90 10.96
CA VAL A 19 9.56 9.28 9.94
C VAL A 19 8.72 10.32 9.20
N ASN A 20 8.62 10.18 7.88
CA ASN A 20 7.70 10.97 7.09
C ASN A 20 6.28 10.38 7.18
N ASN A 21 5.52 10.85 8.16
CA ASN A 21 4.15 10.41 8.41
C ASN A 21 3.20 10.65 7.22
N ILE A 22 3.45 11.67 6.40
CA ILE A 22 2.66 11.94 5.19
C ILE A 22 2.88 10.82 4.16
N LYS A 23 4.15 10.48 3.88
CA LYS A 23 4.52 9.38 2.97
C LYS A 23 3.91 8.05 3.43
N ILE A 24 3.97 7.78 4.73
CA ILE A 24 3.39 6.57 5.33
C ILE A 24 1.86 6.59 5.19
N GLY A 25 1.21 7.70 5.52
CA GLY A 25 -0.24 7.85 5.41
C GLY A 25 -0.76 7.62 3.99
N ILE A 26 -0.07 8.19 2.98
CA ILE A 26 -0.42 8.00 1.57
C ILE A 26 -0.26 6.53 1.15
N LYS A 27 0.84 5.88 1.54
CA LYS A 27 1.03 4.44 1.27
C LYS A 27 -0.09 3.60 1.88
N LEU A 28 -0.44 3.87 3.14
CA LEU A 28 -1.52 3.15 3.83
C LEU A 28 -2.87 3.37 3.14
N ALA A 29 -3.19 4.60 2.73
CA ALA A 29 -4.42 4.90 2.00
C ALA A 29 -4.51 4.14 0.68
N ILE A 30 -3.45 4.16 -0.14
CA ILE A 30 -3.39 3.41 -1.40
C ILE A 30 -3.54 1.91 -1.15
N LEU A 31 -2.86 1.38 -0.13
CA LEU A 31 -2.91 -0.03 0.21
C LEU A 31 -4.32 -0.46 0.65
N VAL A 32 -5.04 0.38 1.39
CA VAL A 32 -6.45 0.16 1.76
C VAL A 32 -7.35 0.15 0.52
N VAL A 33 -7.15 1.06 -0.43
CA VAL A 33 -7.90 1.06 -1.70
C VAL A 33 -7.68 -0.23 -2.48
N ILE A 34 -6.42 -0.68 -2.61
CA ILE A 34 -6.09 -1.95 -3.26
C ILE A 34 -6.79 -3.11 -2.54
N LEU A 35 -6.73 -3.14 -1.21
CA LEU A 35 -7.37 -4.18 -0.40
C LEU A 35 -8.89 -4.19 -0.61
N GLY A 36 -9.53 -3.02 -0.64
CA GLY A 36 -10.96 -2.89 -0.90
C GLY A 36 -11.33 -3.41 -2.30
N LEU A 37 -10.60 -3.01 -3.34
CA LEU A 37 -10.82 -3.47 -4.71
C LEU A 37 -10.70 -5.00 -4.84
N VAL A 38 -9.65 -5.57 -4.25
CA VAL A 38 -9.41 -7.02 -4.28
C VAL A 38 -10.44 -7.77 -3.43
N TYR A 39 -10.82 -7.23 -2.27
CA TYR A 39 -11.75 -7.88 -1.35
C TYR A 39 -13.18 -7.90 -1.91
N VAL A 40 -13.63 -6.82 -2.55
CA VAL A 40 -14.95 -6.76 -3.20
C VAL A 40 -15.06 -7.76 -4.35
N LYS A 41 -13.94 -8.01 -5.04
CA LYS A 41 -13.87 -8.83 -6.26
C LYS A 41 -13.30 -10.22 -6.04
N ARG A 42 -13.12 -10.61 -4.78
CA ARG A 42 -12.52 -11.89 -4.37
C ARG A 42 -13.39 -13.08 -4.73
N ASP A 43 -14.72 -12.92 -4.66
CA ASP A 43 -15.67 -14.02 -4.90
C ASP A 43 -16.02 -14.16 -6.39
N ASP A 44 -15.52 -13.25 -7.25
CA ASP A 44 -15.67 -13.34 -8.70
C ASP A 44 -14.78 -14.48 -9.22
N GLU A 45 -15.37 -15.42 -9.98
CA GLU A 45 -14.65 -16.58 -10.54
C GLU A 45 -13.55 -16.18 -11.56
N LYS A 46 -13.70 -14.99 -12.16
CA LYS A 46 -12.70 -14.39 -13.05
C LYS A 46 -12.59 -12.90 -12.80
N VAL A 47 -11.36 -12.41 -12.68
CA VAL A 47 -11.06 -10.99 -12.54
C VAL A 47 -10.99 -10.34 -13.93
N ASP A 48 -11.64 -9.19 -14.10
CA ASP A 48 -11.51 -8.40 -15.32
C ASP A 48 -10.06 -7.94 -15.55
N LYS A 49 -9.63 -7.92 -16.83
CA LYS A 49 -8.25 -7.56 -17.20
C LYS A 49 -7.91 -6.12 -16.82
N GLY A 50 -8.88 -5.20 -16.93
CA GLY A 50 -8.72 -3.80 -16.55
C GLY A 50 -8.54 -3.66 -15.04
N LEU A 51 -9.34 -4.39 -14.24
CA LEU A 51 -9.20 -4.40 -12.78
C LEU A 51 -7.84 -4.98 -12.35
N PHE A 52 -7.39 -6.06 -12.97
CA PHE A 52 -6.07 -6.62 -12.71
C PHE A 52 -4.95 -5.61 -13.02
N ALA A 53 -5.03 -4.95 -14.18
CA ALA A 53 -4.07 -3.90 -14.55
C ALA A 53 -4.10 -2.71 -13.57
N LEU A 54 -5.28 -2.29 -13.11
CA LEU A 54 -5.44 -1.23 -12.14
C LEU A 54 -4.77 -1.56 -10.80
N VAL A 55 -5.00 -2.78 -10.27
CA VAL A 55 -4.36 -3.24 -9.03
C VAL A 55 -2.84 -3.27 -9.19
N GLY A 56 -2.34 -3.77 -10.33
CA GLY A 56 -0.91 -3.77 -10.64
C GLY A 56 -0.31 -2.36 -10.68
N LEU A 57 -0.99 -1.41 -11.32
CA LEU A 57 -0.58 -0.01 -11.40
C LEU A 57 -0.57 0.66 -10.02
N LEU A 58 -1.63 0.47 -9.23
CA LEU A 58 -1.71 1.01 -7.86
C LEU A 58 -0.59 0.44 -6.97
N THR A 59 -0.31 -0.85 -7.11
CA THR A 59 0.79 -1.51 -6.38
C THR A 59 2.14 -0.93 -6.79
N THR A 60 2.35 -0.73 -8.09
CA THR A 60 3.58 -0.14 -8.63
C THR A 60 3.74 1.31 -8.14
N ALA A 61 2.69 2.12 -8.21
CA ALA A 61 2.69 3.49 -7.71
C ALA A 61 3.04 3.54 -6.21
N ASN A 62 2.49 2.62 -5.40
CA ASN A 62 2.82 2.51 -3.98
C ASN A 62 4.30 2.19 -3.74
N ILE A 63 4.94 1.39 -4.60
CA ILE A 63 6.39 1.13 -4.54
C ILE A 63 7.18 2.38 -4.94
N PHE A 64 6.77 3.09 -5.99
CA PHE A 64 7.44 4.32 -6.43
C PHE A 64 7.39 5.41 -5.37
N ILE A 65 6.26 5.58 -4.69
CA ILE A 65 6.13 6.48 -3.54
C ILE A 65 7.08 6.07 -2.41
N ALA A 66 7.32 4.78 -2.22
CA ALA A 66 8.27 4.30 -1.21
C ALA A 66 9.73 4.60 -1.56
N VAL A 67 10.09 4.52 -2.84
CA VAL A 67 11.50 4.56 -3.30
C VAL A 67 11.93 5.94 -3.80
N LEU A 68 11.06 6.65 -4.52
CA LEU A 68 11.42 7.92 -5.17
C LEU A 68 11.09 9.16 -4.34
N TRP A 69 10.13 9.05 -3.42
CA TRP A 69 9.83 10.16 -2.52
C TRP A 69 10.94 10.20 -1.46
N THR A 70 11.69 11.31 -1.40
CA THR A 70 12.66 11.64 -0.33
C THR A 70 11.94 12.41 0.78
#